data_AF-A0A7F8QFX2-F1
#
_entry.id   AF-A0A7F8QFX2-F1
#
_cell.length_a   1.000
_cell.length_b   1.000
_cell.length_c   1.000
_cell.angle_alpha   90.00
_cell.angle_beta   90.00
_cell.angle_gamma   90.00
#
_symmetry.space_group_name_H-M   'P 1'
#
loop_
_entity.id
_entity.type
_entity.pdbx_description
1 polymer ?
#
loop_
_entity_poly.entity_id
_entity_poly.type
_entity_poly.pdbx_seq_one_letter_code
_entity_poly.pdbx_strand_id
1 'polypeptide(L)'
;MRTEDVIEQLLQKFKIENSAQDFALYIIFATGEQRRLKKTDVPLLHRLLQGPSKDNARIFLMEKDAEEISSDVAQYINFHFSLLESILQRLNEEEKREIQRTITKFSTEKAIILKCLHSKRVGKTETAV
;
A
#
# COMPACT_ATOMS: atom_id res chain seq x y z
N MET A 1 19.56 18.11 -18.74
CA MET A 1 20.35 17.31 -17.78
C MET A 1 19.42 16.32 -17.13
N ARG A 2 19.56 15.04 -17.50
CA ARG A 2 18.74 13.93 -17.01
C ARG A 2 19.33 13.39 -15.70
N THR A 3 18.56 12.59 -14.99
CA THR A 3 18.95 11.98 -13.70
C THR A 3 20.33 11.33 -13.75
N GLU A 4 20.64 10.55 -14.79
CA GLU A 4 21.95 9.89 -14.95
C GLU A 4 23.11 10.89 -15.04
N ASP A 5 22.95 11.94 -15.86
CA ASP A 5 23.96 13.00 -16.01
C ASP A 5 24.23 13.71 -14.67
N VAL A 6 23.17 13.93 -13.88
CA VAL A 6 23.29 14.57 -12.55
C VAL A 6 24.09 13.69 -11.60
N ILE A 7 23.82 12.38 -11.58
CA ILE A 7 24.52 11.43 -10.71
C ILE A 7 26.02 11.44 -11.06
N GLU A 8 26.37 11.27 -12.33
CA GLU A 8 27.77 11.26 -12.77
C GLU A 8 28.51 12.55 -12.38
N GLN A 9 27.89 13.71 -12.58
CA GLN A 9 28.49 15.00 -12.19
C GLN A 9 28.68 15.13 -10.68
N LEU A 10 27.74 14.63 -9.87
CA LEU A 10 27.87 14.63 -8.42
C LEU A 10 29.03 13.72 -7.99
N LEU A 11 29.09 12.49 -8.50
CA LEU A 11 30.17 11.56 -8.17
C LEU A 11 31.54 12.10 -8.58
N GLN A 12 31.65 12.68 -9.79
CA GLN A 12 32.87 13.33 -10.26
C GLN A 12 33.26 14.51 -9.36
N LYS A 13 32.30 15.39 -9.02
CA LYS A 13 32.53 16.58 -8.19
C LYS A 13 33.04 16.19 -6.79
N PHE A 14 32.52 15.12 -6.21
CA PHE A 14 32.89 14.63 -4.89
C PHE A 14 33.99 13.56 -4.90
N LYS A 15 34.55 13.22 -6.08
CA LYS A 15 35.59 12.19 -6.27
C LYS A 15 35.21 10.83 -5.71
N ILE A 16 33.95 10.42 -5.90
CA ILE A 16 33.48 9.09 -5.51
C ILE A 16 33.90 8.10 -6.61
N GLU A 17 34.60 7.04 -6.21
CA GLU A 17 35.16 6.03 -7.12
C GLU A 17 34.17 4.90 -7.47
N ASN A 18 33.09 4.77 -6.70
CA ASN A 18 32.03 3.80 -6.93
C ASN A 18 31.30 4.03 -8.27
N SER A 19 30.63 2.99 -8.78
CA SER A 19 29.90 3.07 -10.04
C SER A 19 28.69 3.98 -9.90
N ALA A 20 28.41 4.82 -10.91
CA ALA A 20 27.15 5.59 -10.98
C ALA A 20 25.91 4.69 -10.95
N GLN A 21 26.05 3.40 -11.28
CA GLN A 21 24.97 2.43 -11.21
C GLN A 21 24.62 1.98 -9.79
N ASP A 22 25.51 2.23 -8.82
CA ASP A 22 25.31 1.90 -7.41
C ASP A 22 24.42 2.95 -6.71
N PHE A 23 24.19 4.09 -7.37
CA PHE A 23 23.42 5.21 -6.83
C PHE A 23 22.14 5.48 -7.63
N ALA A 24 21.21 6.15 -6.97
CA ALA A 24 20.03 6.74 -7.59
C ALA A 24 19.66 8.07 -6.90
N LEU A 25 18.92 8.92 -7.62
CA LEU A 25 18.31 10.10 -7.02
C LEU A 25 16.93 9.76 -6.49
N TYR A 26 16.66 10.15 -5.25
CA TYR A 26 15.37 9.99 -4.59
C TYR A 26 14.79 11.36 -4.24
N ILE A 27 13.48 11.50 -4.38
CA ILE A 27 12.72 12.62 -3.83
C ILE A 27 12.08 12.16 -2.54
N ILE A 28 12.41 12.84 -1.45
CA ILE A 28 11.80 12.63 -0.13
C ILE A 28 10.87 13.80 0.14
N PHE A 29 9.61 13.51 0.40
CA PHE A 29 8.56 14.48 0.68
C PHE A 29 8.37 14.67 2.19
N ALA A 30 7.80 15.81 2.58
CA ALA A 30 7.43 16.09 3.98
C ALA A 30 6.47 15.03 4.57
N THR A 31 5.70 14.37 3.71
CA THR A 31 4.77 13.30 4.08
C THR A 31 5.47 12.02 4.53
N GLY A 32 6.77 11.86 4.23
CA GLY A 32 7.50 10.62 4.38
C GLY A 32 7.51 9.75 3.11
N GLU A 33 6.84 10.18 2.04
CA GLU A 33 6.95 9.50 0.74
C GLU A 33 8.40 9.60 0.25
N GLN A 34 8.94 8.48 -0.24
CA GLN A 34 10.27 8.38 -0.81
C GLN A 34 10.17 7.71 -2.17
N ARG A 35 10.47 8.46 -3.23
CA ARG A 35 10.30 8.02 -4.61
C ARG A 35 11.61 8.13 -5.38
N ARG A 36 11.97 7.07 -6.11
CA ARG A 36 13.15 7.09 -6.98
C ARG A 36 12.86 7.81 -8.29
N LEU A 37 13.80 8.65 -8.73
CA LEU A 37 13.78 9.24 -10.07
C LEU A 37 14.28 8.25 -11.12
N LYS A 38 13.57 8.17 -12.24
CA LYS A 38 13.99 7.35 -13.39
C LYS A 38 15.19 8.00 -14.06
N LYS A 39 15.97 7.19 -14.77
CA LYS A 39 17.14 7.65 -15.54
C LYS A 39 16.79 8.75 -16.53
N THR A 40 15.62 8.68 -17.14
CA THR A 40 15.12 9.61 -18.15
C THR A 40 14.50 10.89 -17.56
N ASP A 41 14.25 10.92 -16.25
CA ASP A 41 13.62 12.07 -15.61
C ASP A 41 14.59 13.26 -15.56
N VAL A 42 14.03 14.45 -15.31
CA VAL A 42 14.77 15.71 -15.23
C VAL A 42 14.67 16.23 -13.80
N PRO A 43 15.69 16.02 -12.93
CA PRO A 43 15.60 16.35 -11.50
C PRO A 43 15.24 17.82 -11.22
N LEU A 44 15.72 18.75 -12.05
CA LEU A 44 15.38 20.17 -11.92
C LEU A 44 13.90 20.47 -12.20
N LEU A 45 13.28 19.74 -13.15
CA LEU A 45 11.85 19.89 -13.42
C LEU A 45 11.03 19.39 -12.22
N HIS A 46 11.42 18.25 -11.64
CA HIS A 46 10.79 17.78 -10.42
C HIS A 46 10.94 18.79 -9.28
N ARG A 47 12.13 19.39 -9.12
CA ARG A 47 12.35 20.43 -8.10
C ARG A 47 11.46 21.65 -8.34
N LEU A 48 11.33 22.11 -9.58
CA LEU A 48 10.49 23.25 -9.94
C LEU A 48 9.02 22.99 -9.59
N LEU A 49 8.51 21.80 -9.89
CA LEU A 49 7.13 21.40 -9.57
C LEU A 49 6.84 21.38 -8.06
N GLN A 50 7.82 21.00 -7.23
CA GLN A 50 7.68 20.99 -5.76
C GLN A 50 7.87 22.38 -5.13
N GLY A 51 8.29 23.37 -5.92
CA GLY A 51 8.55 24.72 -5.45
C GLY A 51 9.88 24.88 -4.70
N PRO A 52 10.15 26.07 -4.14
CA PRO A 52 11.45 26.39 -3.55
C PRO A 52 11.64 25.87 -2.12
N SER A 53 10.57 25.57 -1.39
CA SER A 53 10.63 25.14 0.02
C SER A 53 11.41 23.83 0.17
N LYS A 54 12.51 23.86 0.93
CA LYS A 54 13.28 22.65 1.24
C LYS A 54 12.52 21.71 2.17
N ASP A 55 11.50 22.18 2.86
CA ASP A 55 10.77 21.36 3.83
C ASP A 55 9.72 20.49 3.16
N ASN A 56 9.19 20.90 2.00
CA ASN A 56 8.16 20.15 1.28
C ASN A 56 8.71 18.92 0.57
N ALA A 57 9.87 19.07 -0.08
CA ALA A 57 10.53 17.98 -0.80
C ALA A 57 12.02 18.24 -0.90
N ARG A 58 12.82 17.18 -0.89
CA ARG A 58 14.28 17.21 -1.03
C ARG A 58 14.74 16.12 -1.98
N ILE A 59 15.77 16.41 -2.77
CA ILE A 59 16.38 15.42 -3.67
C ILE A 59 17.68 14.95 -3.02
N PHE A 60 17.83 13.65 -2.87
CA PHE A 60 19.02 13.02 -2.29
C PHE A 60 19.65 12.05 -3.28
N LEU A 61 20.97 11.94 -3.23
CA LEU A 61 21.73 10.86 -3.85
C LEU A 61 21.88 9.76 -2.80
N MET A 62 21.38 8.57 -3.10
CA MET A 62 21.39 7.42 -2.18
C MET A 62 21.77 6.15 -2.94
N GLU A 63 22.09 5.08 -2.21
CA GLU A 63 22.29 3.76 -2.81
C GLU A 63 21.02 3.29 -3.54
N LYS A 64 21.20 2.57 -4.65
CA LYS A 64 20.11 2.24 -5.58
C LYS A 64 19.10 1.23 -5.01
N ASP A 65 19.50 0.49 -3.99
CA ASP A 65 18.70 -0.48 -3.24
C ASP A 65 17.96 0.13 -2.04
N ALA A 66 18.08 1.44 -1.81
CA ALA A 66 17.28 2.14 -0.81
C ALA A 66 15.76 1.93 -1.04
N GLU A 67 15.04 1.72 0.06
CA GLU A 67 13.62 1.37 0.03
C GLU A 67 12.76 2.52 -0.49
N GLU A 68 11.82 2.24 -1.40
CA GLU A 68 10.84 3.22 -1.86
C GLU A 68 9.60 3.18 -0.95
N ILE A 69 9.16 4.35 -0.50
CA ILE A 69 7.98 4.50 0.35
C ILE A 69 6.89 5.14 -0.49
N SER A 70 5.80 4.40 -0.72
CA SER A 70 4.65 4.91 -1.46
C SER A 70 3.88 5.96 -0.64
N SER A 71 3.11 6.80 -1.34
CA SER A 71 2.22 7.78 -0.69
C SER A 71 1.24 7.12 0.30
N ASP A 72 0.73 5.93 -0.04
CA ASP A 72 -0.24 5.20 0.81
C ASP A 72 0.39 4.66 2.10
N VAL A 73 1.69 4.36 2.08
CA VAL A 73 2.42 3.93 3.27
C VAL A 73 2.89 5.13 4.08
N ALA A 74 3.33 6.21 3.40
CA ALA A 74 3.84 7.42 4.02
C ALA A 74 2.86 8.05 5.02
N GLN A 75 1.56 7.99 4.76
CA GLN A 75 0.53 8.50 5.67
C GLN A 75 0.57 7.84 7.06
N TYR A 76 1.12 6.62 7.16
CA TYR A 76 1.19 5.88 8.41
C TYR A 76 2.51 6.06 9.18
N ILE A 77 3.56 6.54 8.51
CA ILE A 77 4.91 6.66 9.11
C ILE A 77 4.92 7.60 10.31
N ASN A 78 4.05 8.61 10.30
CA ASN A 78 3.96 9.60 11.37
C ASN A 78 3.05 9.15 12.53
N PHE A 79 2.42 7.98 12.46
CA PHE A 79 1.64 7.44 13.56
C PHE A 79 2.50 6.64 14.53
N HIS A 80 2.13 6.68 15.80
CA HIS A 80 2.76 5.84 16.80
C HIS A 80 2.46 4.36 16.53
N PHE A 81 3.46 3.49 16.71
CA PHE A 81 3.35 2.07 16.39
C PHE A 81 2.16 1.40 17.10
N SER A 82 1.93 1.70 18.38
CA SER A 82 0.80 1.14 19.14
C SER A 82 -0.57 1.53 18.58
N LEU A 83 -0.69 2.71 17.95
CA LEU A 83 -1.92 3.11 17.27
C LEU A 83 -2.15 2.21 16.05
N LEU A 84 -1.11 2.00 15.23
CA LEU A 84 -1.17 1.12 14.06
C LEU A 84 -1.54 -0.31 14.45
N GLU A 85 -0.92 -0.86 15.51
CA GLU A 85 -1.27 -2.17 16.05
C GLU A 85 -2.75 -2.23 16.48
N SER A 86 -3.24 -1.19 17.16
CA SER A 86 -4.65 -1.14 17.58
C SER A 86 -5.62 -1.09 16.39
N ILE A 87 -5.26 -0.39 15.31
CA ILE A 87 -6.04 -0.34 14.07
C ILE A 87 -6.08 -1.73 13.44
N LEU A 88 -4.92 -2.39 13.30
CA LEU A 88 -4.81 -3.73 12.74
C LEU A 88 -5.60 -4.75 13.56
N GLN A 89 -5.50 -4.69 14.89
CA GLN A 89 -6.27 -5.56 15.78
C GLN A 89 -7.77 -5.37 15.56
N ARG A 90 -8.26 -4.13 15.54
CA ARG A 90 -9.69 -3.83 15.31
C ARG A 90 -10.18 -4.33 13.95
N LEU A 91 -9.38 -4.15 12.90
CA LEU A 91 -9.73 -4.65 11.56
C LEU A 91 -9.86 -6.18 11.56
N ASN A 92 -8.91 -6.89 12.18
CA ASN A 92 -8.96 -8.35 12.30
C ASN A 92 -10.17 -8.84 13.12
N GLU A 93 -10.53 -8.13 14.19
CA GLU A 93 -11.72 -8.46 14.99
C GLU A 93 -13.01 -8.26 14.22
N GLU A 94 -13.11 -7.17 13.46
CA GLU A 94 -14.27 -6.87 12.61
C GLU A 94 -14.41 -7.89 11.47
N GLU A 95 -13.30 -8.23 10.80
CA GLU A 95 -13.28 -9.24 9.75
C GLU A 95 -13.78 -10.60 10.28
N LYS A 96 -13.27 -11.05 11.44
CA LYS A 96 -13.72 -12.30 12.09
C LYS A 96 -15.21 -12.25 12.42
N ARG A 97 -15.71 -11.11 12.89
CA ARG A 97 -17.12 -10.92 13.22
C ARG A 97 -18.00 -11.03 11.98
N GLU A 98 -17.63 -10.39 10.88
CA GLU A 98 -18.40 -10.40 9.64
C GLU A 98 -18.36 -11.78 8.95
N ILE A 99 -17.24 -12.51 9.02
CA ILE A 99 -17.17 -13.92 8.61
C ILE A 99 -18.17 -14.75 9.40
N GLN A 100 -18.14 -14.66 10.74
CA GLN A 100 -19.06 -15.43 11.58
C GLN A 100 -20.53 -15.09 11.32
N ARG A 101 -20.82 -13.80 11.15
CA ARG A 101 -22.17 -13.31 10.81
C ARG A 101 -22.66 -13.89 9.49
N THR A 102 -21.80 -13.93 8.48
CA THR A 102 -22.11 -14.51 7.17
C THR A 102 -22.38 -16.01 7.25
N ILE A 103 -21.54 -16.74 7.99
CA ILE A 103 -21.71 -18.19 8.23
C ILE A 103 -23.04 -18.47 8.93
N THR A 104 -23.36 -17.71 9.98
CA THR A 104 -24.60 -17.86 10.74
C THR A 104 -25.83 -17.55 9.89
N LYS A 105 -25.77 -16.49 9.08
CA LYS A 105 -26.85 -16.13 8.14
C LYS A 105 -27.09 -17.26 7.13
N PHE A 106 -26.03 -17.72 6.48
CA PHE A 106 -26.11 -18.83 5.51
C PHE A 106 -26.68 -20.10 6.14
N SER A 107 -26.21 -20.48 7.34
CA SER A 107 -26.65 -21.68 8.04
C SER A 107 -28.14 -21.60 8.40
N THR A 108 -28.60 -20.43 8.83
CA THR A 108 -30.00 -20.18 9.17
C THR A 108 -30.90 -20.29 7.94
N GLU A 109 -30.52 -19.63 6.84
CA GLU A 109 -31.27 -19.69 5.58
C GLU A 109 -31.32 -21.12 5.02
N LYS A 110 -30.18 -21.84 5.05
CA LYS A 110 -30.11 -23.25 4.65
C LYS A 110 -31.06 -24.13 5.48
N ALA A 111 -31.09 -23.96 6.79
CA ALA A 111 -31.97 -24.71 7.68
C ALA A 111 -33.46 -24.45 7.38
N ILE A 112 -33.83 -23.20 7.10
CA ILE A 112 -35.20 -22.82 6.71
C ILE A 112 -35.59 -23.52 5.41
N ILE A 113 -34.73 -23.45 4.38
CA ILE A 113 -34.99 -24.09 3.08
C ILE A 113 -35.17 -25.60 3.26
N LEU A 114 -34.29 -26.26 4.01
CA LEU A 114 -34.39 -27.69 4.30
C LEU A 114 -35.73 -28.03 4.97
N LYS A 115 -36.13 -27.26 5.99
CA LYS A 115 -37.41 -27.45 6.68
C LYS A 115 -38.61 -27.33 5.73
N CYS A 116 -38.61 -26.33 4.84
CA CYS A 116 -39.65 -26.15 3.83
C CYS A 116 -39.69 -27.31 2.82
N LEU A 117 -38.53 -27.82 2.38
CA LEU A 117 -38.45 -28.97 1.48
C LEU A 117 -38.98 -30.24 2.12
N HIS A 118 -38.68 -30.48 3.40
CA HIS A 118 -39.22 -31.62 4.15
C HIS A 118 -40.75 -31.54 4.30
N SER A 119 -41.28 -30.37 4.67
CA SER A 119 -42.73 -30.16 4.78
C SER A 119 -43.47 -30.43 3.45
N LYS A 120 -42.90 -30.03 2.31
CA LYS A 120 -43.48 -30.31 0.98
C LYS A 120 -43.42 -31.78 0.55
N ARG A 121 -42.51 -32.60 1.09
CA ARG A 121 -42.47 -34.04 0.81
C ARG A 121 -43.55 -34.83 1.55
N VAL A 122 -43.91 -34.41 2.77
CA VAL A 122 -44.90 -35.10 3.61
C VAL A 122 -46.32 -34.96 3.05
N GLY A 123 -46.65 -33.87 2.36
CA GLY A 123 -47.98 -33.66 1.78
C GLY A 123 -48.29 -34.42 0.47
N LYS A 124 -47.43 -35.34 0.01
CA LYS A 124 -47.62 -36.11 -1.25
C LYS A 124 -48.00 -37.58 -1.05
N THR A 125 -48.21 -38.04 0.19
CA THR A 125 -48.53 -39.46 0.48
C THR A 125 -50.01 -39.76 0.67
N GLU A 126 -50.92 -38.84 0.31
CA GLU A 126 -52.38 -39.03 0.40
C GLU A 126 -53.05 -38.73 -0.94
N THR A 127 -52.78 -39.53 -1.97
CA THR A 127 -53.74 -39.74 -3.07
C THR A 127 -53.49 -41.12 -3.66
N ALA A 128 -53.96 -42.15 -2.94
CA ALA A 128 -54.21 -43.45 -3.52
C ALA A 128 -55.67 -43.44 -4.02
N VAL A 129 -55.84 -43.62 -5.33
CA VAL A 129 -57.11 -44.02 -5.96
C VAL A 129 -57.10 -45.54 -6.05
#